data_AF-B0W825-F1
#
_entry.id   AF-B0W825-F1
#
_cell.length_a   1.000
_cell.length_b   1.000
_cell.length_c   1.000
_cell.angle_alpha   90.00
_cell.angle_beta   90.00
_cell.angle_gamma   90.00
#
_symmetry.space_group_name_H-M   'P 1'
#
loop_
_entity.id
_entity.type
_entity.pdbx_description
1 polymer ?
#
loop_
_entity_poly.entity_id
_entity_poly.type
_entity_poly.pdbx_seq_one_letter_code
_entity_poly.pdbx_strand_id
1 'polypeptide(L)'
;MYCAAQLSSQQQQIAQKIKPVLERWMKEAEESHSSRFKSGQNHLTDFIGVEPSKKRKRRTSFTPQALELLNGHFERNTHPSGTEITGLAHQLGYEREVIRIWFCNKRQALKNTVRMMSKNFKMESS
;
A
#
# COMPACT_ATOMS: atom_id res chain seq x y z
N MET A 1 -17.57 22.48 4.90
CA MET A 1 -17.43 22.03 6.31
C MET A 1 -17.70 20.53 6.47
N TYR A 2 -18.77 19.96 5.88
CA TYR A 2 -19.11 18.53 6.00
C TYR A 2 -18.07 17.53 5.45
N CYS A 3 -17.32 17.88 4.40
CA CYS A 3 -16.30 16.99 3.81
C CYS A 3 -15.14 16.66 4.77
N ALA A 4 -14.71 17.63 5.59
CA ALA A 4 -13.63 17.44 6.55
C ALA A 4 -14.03 16.51 7.71
N ALA A 5 -15.27 16.61 8.20
CA ALA A 5 -15.79 15.72 9.24
C ALA A 5 -15.93 14.27 8.74
N GLN A 6 -16.36 14.08 7.49
CA GLN A 6 -16.46 12.76 6.85
C GLN A 6 -15.09 12.08 6.68
N LEU A 7 -14.08 12.83 6.27
CA LEU A 7 -12.70 12.34 6.14
C LEU A 7 -12.08 11.98 7.49
N SER A 8 -12.32 12.81 8.51
CA SER A 8 -11.90 12.53 9.90
C SER A 8 -12.52 11.25 10.44
N SER A 9 -13.82 11.06 10.23
CA SER A 9 -14.54 9.83 10.62
C SER A 9 -13.98 8.58 9.90
N GLN A 10 -13.67 8.69 8.61
CA GLN A 10 -13.05 7.59 7.86
C GLN A 10 -11.63 7.27 8.36
N GLN A 11 -10.85 8.28 8.73
CA GLN A 11 -9.53 8.09 9.33
C GLN A 11 -9.61 7.37 10.68
N GLN A 12 -10.61 7.71 11.51
CA GLN A 12 -10.88 7.03 12.78
C GLN A 12 -11.25 5.56 12.58
N GLN A 13 -12.09 5.23 11.59
CA GLN A 13 -12.46 3.84 11.30
C GLN A 13 -11.26 3.00 10.84
N ILE A 14 -10.35 3.56 10.03
CA ILE A 14 -9.11 2.87 9.64
C ILE A 14 -8.23 2.61 10.87
N ALA A 15 -8.06 3.62 11.73
CA ALA A 15 -7.29 3.47 12.97
C ALA A 15 -7.88 2.39 13.88
N GLN A 16 -9.21 2.34 14.04
CA GLN A 16 -9.91 1.31 14.83
C GLN A 16 -9.70 -0.10 14.27
N LYS A 17 -9.61 -0.27 12.95
CA LYS A 17 -9.34 -1.58 12.33
C LYS A 17 -7.92 -2.08 12.57
N ILE A 18 -6.95 -1.18 12.70
CA ILE A 18 -5.53 -1.54 12.92
C ILE A 18 -5.22 -1.72 14.41
N LYS A 19 -5.96 -1.04 15.29
CA LYS A 19 -5.80 -1.07 16.75
C LYS A 19 -5.62 -2.46 17.38
N PRO A 20 -6.48 -3.48 17.15
CA PRO A 20 -6.32 -4.77 17.82
C PRO A 20 -5.06 -5.53 17.40
N VAL A 21 -4.59 -5.35 16.16
CA VAL A 21 -3.34 -5.95 15.68
C VAL A 21 -2.15 -5.32 16.38
N LEU A 22 -2.17 -3.98 16.52
CA LEU A 22 -1.14 -3.23 17.23
C LEU A 22 -1.10 -3.58 18.72
N GLU A 23 -2.26 -3.63 19.38
CA GLU A 23 -2.35 -3.98 20.81
C GLU A 23 -1.83 -5.39 21.08
N ARG A 24 -2.14 -6.35 20.21
CA ARG A 24 -1.58 -7.71 20.30
C ARG A 24 -0.07 -7.72 20.12
N TRP A 25 0.46 -6.98 19.15
CA TRP A 25 1.91 -6.87 18.93
C TRP A 25 2.63 -6.23 20.12
N MET A 26 2.04 -5.19 20.73
CA MET A 26 2.61 -4.53 21.90
C MET A 26 2.65 -5.47 23.11
N LYS A 27 1.55 -6.19 23.38
CA LYS A 27 1.47 -7.17 24.47
C LYS A 27 2.46 -8.32 24.30
N GLU A 28 2.60 -8.84 23.08
CA GLU A 28 3.55 -9.92 22.76
C GLU A 28 5.02 -9.46 22.92
N ALA A 29 5.32 -8.21 22.58
CA ALA A 29 6.64 -7.61 22.81
C ALA A 29 6.94 -7.45 24.31
N GLU A 30 5.96 -7.01 25.11
CA GLU A 30 6.08 -6.86 26.57
C GLU A 30 6.25 -8.22 27.27
N GLU A 31 5.48 -9.24 26.87
CA GLU A 31 5.59 -10.62 27.40
C GLU A 31 6.93 -11.27 27.02
N SER A 32 7.41 -11.03 25.81
CA SER A 32 8.74 -11.48 25.35
C SER A 32 9.86 -10.80 26.14
N HIS A 33 9.71 -9.52 26.49
CA HIS A 33 10.67 -8.80 27.36
C HIS A 33 10.60 -9.28 28.82
N SER A 34 9.40 -9.51 29.34
CA SER A 34 9.14 -9.93 30.73
C SER A 34 9.63 -11.36 31.00
N SER A 35 9.40 -12.29 30.07
CA SER A 35 9.90 -13.67 30.16
C SER A 35 11.44 -13.74 30.12
N ARG A 36 12.09 -12.88 29.33
CA ARG A 36 13.57 -12.80 29.26
C ARG A 36 14.20 -12.25 30.52
N PHE A 37 13.58 -11.24 31.15
CA PHE A 37 14.05 -10.70 32.43
C PHE A 37 13.91 -11.70 33.58
N LYS A 38 12.84 -12.53 33.57
CA LYS A 38 12.64 -13.58 34.58
C LYS A 38 13.56 -14.80 34.43
N SER A 39 14.07 -15.07 33.22
CA SER A 39 14.89 -16.26 32.94
C SER A 39 16.41 -15.99 33.00
N GLY A 40 16.84 -14.75 33.27
CA GLY A 40 18.26 -14.40 33.47
C GLY A 40 19.14 -14.49 32.21
N GLN A 41 18.54 -14.73 31.04
CA GLN A 41 19.27 -14.93 29.79
C GLN A 41 19.55 -13.59 29.11
N ASN A 42 20.70 -12.99 29.44
CA ASN A 42 21.23 -11.79 28.78
C ASN A 42 21.76 -12.14 27.39
N HIS A 43 20.87 -12.31 26.40
CA HIS A 43 21.30 -12.45 25.01
C HIS A 43 21.17 -11.10 24.28
N LEU A 44 22.29 -10.37 24.22
CA LEU A 44 22.45 -9.07 23.55
C LEU A 44 22.15 -9.06 22.03
N THR A 45 21.86 -10.21 21.43
CA THR A 45 21.66 -10.36 19.98
C THR A 45 20.25 -10.00 19.53
N ASP A 46 19.26 -9.96 20.42
CA ASP A 46 17.87 -9.72 20.01
C ASP A 46 17.48 -8.24 19.91
N PHE A 47 18.36 -7.33 20.36
CA PHE A 47 18.20 -5.89 20.10
C PHE A 47 18.39 -5.56 18.60
N ILE A 48 19.04 -6.46 17.87
CA ILE A 48 19.22 -6.41 16.42
C ILE A 48 18.20 -7.40 15.85
N GLY A 49 16.97 -6.95 15.60
CA GLY A 49 15.82 -7.79 15.20
C GLY A 49 16.04 -8.64 13.95
N VAL A 50 16.79 -9.73 14.07
CA VAL A 50 17.06 -10.73 13.02
C VAL A 50 16.27 -11.99 13.35
N GLU A 51 14.96 -11.85 13.43
CA GLU A 51 14.05 -12.97 13.13
C GLU A 51 13.73 -12.92 11.63
N PRO A 52 13.69 -14.05 10.90
CA PRO A 52 13.28 -14.12 9.49
C PRO A 52 11.76 -13.85 9.33
N SER A 53 11.31 -12.70 9.82
CA SER A 53 10.09 -12.05 9.37
C SER A 53 10.13 -12.03 7.85
N LYS A 54 9.20 -12.74 7.20
CA LYS A 54 9.01 -12.78 5.74
C LYS A 54 9.07 -11.35 5.22
N LYS A 55 10.26 -10.92 4.77
CA LYS A 55 10.56 -9.53 4.44
C LYS A 55 9.62 -9.16 3.32
N ARG A 56 8.62 -8.35 3.65
CA ARG A 56 7.68 -7.80 2.68
C ARG A 56 8.50 -7.20 1.54
N LYS A 57 8.26 -7.65 0.30
CA LYS A 57 9.00 -7.19 -0.89
C LYS A 57 9.08 -5.66 -0.84
N ARG A 58 10.29 -5.11 -0.96
CA ARG A 58 10.49 -3.66 -0.96
C ARG A 58 9.61 -3.05 -2.04
N ARG A 59 8.99 -1.91 -1.71
CA ARG A 59 8.13 -1.20 -2.65
C ARG A 59 8.97 -0.75 -3.84
N THR A 60 8.52 -1.06 -5.06
CA THR A 60 9.13 -0.54 -6.27
C THR A 60 8.69 0.91 -6.46
N SER A 61 9.67 1.82 -6.50
CA SER A 61 9.46 3.22 -6.86
C SER A 61 9.75 3.38 -8.35
N PHE A 62 8.78 3.89 -9.09
CA PHE A 62 8.97 4.20 -10.50
C PHE A 62 9.71 5.53 -10.65
N THR A 63 10.67 5.58 -11.56
CA THR A 63 11.29 6.84 -12.01
C THR A 63 10.26 7.73 -12.73
N PRO A 64 10.41 9.06 -12.71
CA PRO A 64 9.51 9.98 -13.43
C PRO A 64 9.34 9.63 -14.92
N GLN A 65 10.44 9.35 -15.62
CA GLN A 65 10.43 8.96 -17.04
C GLN A 65 9.61 7.68 -17.30
N ALA A 66 9.73 6.68 -16.42
CA ALA A 66 8.93 5.46 -16.51
C ALA A 66 7.44 5.74 -16.31
N LEU A 67 7.07 6.66 -15.42
CA LEU A 67 5.68 7.06 -15.22
C LEU A 67 5.11 7.76 -16.44
N GLU A 68 5.87 8.65 -17.10
CA GLU A 68 5.45 9.31 -18.34
C GLU A 68 5.13 8.28 -19.42
N LEU A 69 6.02 7.30 -19.62
CA LEU A 69 5.83 6.26 -20.63
C LEU A 69 4.63 5.36 -20.32
N LEU A 70 4.47 4.96 -19.05
CA LEU A 70 3.32 4.16 -18.60
C LEU A 70 2.00 4.92 -18.72
N ASN A 71 1.98 6.21 -18.38
CA ASN A 71 0.79 7.07 -18.53
C ASN A 71 0.43 7.25 -20.01
N GLY A 72 1.40 7.57 -20.88
CA GLY A 72 1.15 7.71 -22.31
C GLY A 72 0.64 6.42 -22.95
N HIS A 73 1.11 5.26 -22.49
CA HIS A 73 0.55 3.98 -22.93
C HIS A 73 -0.87 3.75 -22.40
N PHE A 74 -1.13 4.12 -21.15
CA PHE A 74 -2.45 3.98 -20.52
C PHE A 74 -3.54 4.78 -21.24
N GLU A 75 -3.21 5.96 -21.75
CA GLU A 75 -4.13 6.82 -22.52
C GLU A 75 -4.53 6.18 -23.85
N ARG A 76 -3.61 5.45 -24.49
CA ARG A 76 -3.89 4.73 -25.75
C ARG A 76 -4.60 3.41 -25.51
N ASN A 77 -4.18 2.65 -24.49
CA ASN A 77 -4.74 1.36 -24.14
C ASN A 77 -4.75 1.15 -22.62
N THR A 78 -5.95 1.17 -22.04
CA THR A 78 -6.17 0.97 -20.59
C THR A 78 -6.06 -0.50 -20.14
N HIS A 79 -6.06 -1.43 -21.10
CA HIS A 79 -5.97 -2.88 -20.91
C HIS A 79 -4.86 -3.47 -21.79
N PRO A 80 -3.59 -3.18 -21.47
CA PRO A 80 -2.48 -3.78 -22.22
C PRO A 80 -2.53 -5.30 -22.09
N SER A 81 -2.35 -5.97 -23.22
CA SER A 81 -2.18 -7.42 -23.31
C SER A 81 -0.93 -7.88 -22.55
N GLY A 82 -0.86 -9.18 -22.23
CA GLY A 82 0.33 -9.74 -21.56
C GLY A 82 1.63 -9.52 -22.33
N THR A 83 1.55 -9.49 -23.66
CA THR A 83 2.67 -9.16 -24.57
C THR A 83 3.10 -7.71 -24.44
N GLU A 84 2.17 -6.75 -24.43
CA GLU A 84 2.47 -5.33 -24.22
C GLU A 84 3.08 -5.08 -22.83
N ILE A 85 2.54 -5.71 -21.79
CA ILE A 85 3.10 -5.62 -20.42
C ILE A 85 4.54 -6.14 -20.39
N THR A 86 4.82 -7.23 -21.12
CA THR A 86 6.18 -7.79 -21.21
C THR A 86 7.14 -6.84 -21.93
N GLY A 87 6.70 -6.22 -23.02
CA GLY A 87 7.49 -5.23 -23.75
C GLY A 87 7.84 -4.02 -22.89
N LEU A 88 6.86 -3.47 -22.17
CA LEU A 88 7.05 -2.35 -21.24
C LEU A 88 7.98 -2.72 -20.07
N ALA A 89 7.84 -3.92 -19.51
CA ALA A 89 8.69 -4.42 -18.44
C ALA A 89 10.16 -4.48 -18.89
N HIS A 90 10.43 -5.02 -20.08
CA HIS A 90 11.78 -5.12 -20.64
C HIS A 90 12.36 -3.73 -20.97
N GLN A 91 11.58 -2.86 -21.60
CA GLN A 91 12.01 -1.52 -21.98
C GLN A 91 12.34 -0.63 -20.77
N LEU A 92 11.57 -0.76 -19.69
CA LEU A 92 11.72 0.06 -18.49
C LEU A 92 12.58 -0.61 -17.40
N GLY A 93 12.99 -1.86 -17.58
CA GLY A 93 13.78 -2.62 -16.60
C GLY A 93 13.04 -3.00 -15.31
N TYR A 94 11.70 -3.13 -15.37
CA TYR A 94 10.88 -3.53 -14.22
C TYR A 94 10.37 -4.98 -14.37
N GLU A 95 9.97 -5.60 -13.26
CA GLU A 95 9.30 -6.90 -13.30
C GLU A 95 7.92 -6.79 -13.97
N ARG A 96 7.54 -7.79 -14.77
CA ARG A 96 6.21 -7.87 -15.43
C ARG A 96 5.07 -7.62 -14.44
N GLU A 97 5.20 -8.19 -13.25
CA GLU A 97 4.19 -8.09 -12.19
C GLU A 97 4.07 -6.65 -11.66
N VAL A 98 5.18 -5.92 -11.57
CA VAL A 98 5.19 -4.52 -11.15
C VAL A 98 4.44 -3.64 -12.14
N ILE A 99 4.66 -3.83 -13.45
CA ILE A 99 3.93 -3.12 -14.51
C ILE A 99 2.44 -3.48 -14.47
N ARG A 100 2.11 -4.78 -14.37
CA ARG A 100 0.72 -5.25 -14.28
C ARG A 100 -0.04 -4.63 -13.10
N ILE A 101 0.56 -4.64 -11.91
CA ILE A 101 -0.01 -4.04 -10.70
C ILE A 101 -0.18 -2.53 -10.88
N TRP A 102 0.76 -1.84 -11.53
CA TRP A 102 0.65 -0.42 -11.81
C TRP A 102 -0.60 -0.11 -12.66
N PHE A 103 -0.83 -0.85 -13.74
CA PHE A 103 -2.04 -0.67 -14.58
C PHE A 103 -3.33 -0.93 -13.79
N CYS A 104 -3.35 -1.97 -12.94
CA CYS A 104 -4.47 -2.24 -12.05
C CYS A 104 -4.73 -1.09 -11.07
N ASN A 105 -3.69 -0.57 -10.42
CA ASN A 105 -3.79 0.53 -9.47
C ASN A 105 -4.23 1.83 -10.16
N LYS A 106 -3.72 2.11 -11.37
CA LYS A 106 -4.09 3.28 -12.16
C LYS A 106 -5.58 3.25 -12.53
N ARG A 107 -6.12 2.10 -12.95
CA ARG A 107 -7.56 1.93 -13.20
C ARG A 107 -8.40 2.10 -11.94
N GLN A 108 -7.94 1.55 -10.81
CA GLN A 108 -8.63 1.72 -9.53
C GLN A 108 -8.67 3.19 -9.11
N ALA A 109 -7.56 3.92 -9.27
CA ALA A 109 -7.49 5.35 -9.00
C ALA A 109 -8.49 6.13 -9.87
N LEU A 110 -8.55 5.86 -11.18
CA LEU A 110 -9.52 6.49 -12.08
C LEU A 110 -10.98 6.22 -11.64
N LYS A 111 -11.32 4.97 -11.34
CA LYS A 111 -12.65 4.59 -10.86
C LYS A 111 -12.99 5.26 -9.52
N ASN A 112 -12.01 5.39 -8.63
CA ASN A 112 -12.20 6.07 -7.35
C ASN A 112 -12.42 7.57 -7.56
N THR A 113 -11.65 8.22 -8.42
CA THR A 113 -11.86 9.63 -8.80
C THR A 113 -13.27 9.84 -9.37
N VAL A 114 -13.70 9.01 -10.32
CA VAL A 114 -15.05 9.10 -10.89
C VAL A 114 -16.14 8.87 -9.83
N ARG A 115 -15.98 7.87 -8.95
CA ARG A 115 -16.93 7.65 -7.83
C ARG A 115 -16.99 8.82 -6.86
N MET A 116 -15.87 9.48 -6.59
CA MET A 116 -15.84 10.66 -5.72
C MET A 116 -16.54 11.84 -6.40
N MET A 117 -16.31 12.06 -7.70
CA MET A 117 -16.98 13.12 -8.48
C MET A 117 -18.49 12.88 -8.57
N SER A 118 -18.95 11.64 -8.79
CA SER A 118 -20.38 11.33 -8.82
C SER A 118 -21.07 11.47 -7.45
N LYS A 119 -20.35 11.26 -6.33
CA LYS A 119 -20.87 11.52 -4.99
C LYS A 119 -21.00 13.01 -4.71
N ASN A 120 -20.07 13.82 -5.18
CA ASN A 120 -20.14 15.28 -5.05
C ASN A 120 -21.33 15.87 -5.80
N PHE A 121 -21.61 15.41 -7.03
CA PHE A 121 -22.73 15.91 -7.82
C PHE A 121 -24.11 15.60 -7.20
N LYS A 122 -24.25 14.44 -6.53
CA LYS A 122 -25.49 14.08 -5.82
C LYS A 122 -25.74 14.88 -4.54
N MET A 123 -24.70 15.48 -3.93
CA MET A 123 -24.87 16.32 -2.74
C MET A 123 -25.14 17.79 -3.08
N GLU A 124 -24.85 18.24 -4.30
CA GLU A 124 -25.04 19.64 -4.71
C GLU A 124 -26.41 19.89 -5.37
N SER A 125 -27.11 18.82 -5.77
CA SER A 125 -28.44 18.86 -6.37
C SER A 125 -29.57 18.49 -5.41
N SER A 126 -29.31 18.45 -4.10
CA SER A 126 -30.29 18.07 -3.07
C SER A 126 -30.36 19.06 -1.92
#